data_AF-A0A832V4P9-F1
#
_entry.id   AF-A0A832V4P9-F1
#
_cell.length_a   1.000
_cell.length_b   1.000
_cell.length_c   1.000
_cell.angle_alpha   90.00
_cell.angle_beta   90.00
_cell.angle_gamma   90.00
#
_symmetry.space_group_name_H-M   'P 1'
#
loop_
_entity.id
_entity.type
_entity.pdbx_description
1 polymer ?
#
loop_
_entity_poly.entity_id
_entity_poly.type
_entity_poly.pdbx_seq_one_letter_code
_entity_poly.pdbx_strand_id
1 'polypeptide(L)'
;MSAEDRDDRIIRERRFRMGRNIDITDIDVGSGDSVSDSVEATEKEPELDEALGDVFDPFSAPSGKDSGAVQRDGSVQSAPESDLVTTMAREGEKRVNWSLMVAMIFVFSALSVVAGTTFPPAVSLLILLALAAVGFSLGERWVPNRNLHILGVTWVIISMKVLYGLAVELNRWELGPFLPISVEMLAVLLLALVALNVFVAYRHNHDAIAAQATLVLLAIASTAGSVGGEIGVAVMILVATLLLHSIALHRNSGNLAALGIAASNLWIGMHALTGGFEAGSLRILPLETPLLLFLLLMLVTGVNASMAARFAREENWFSLGFQALGLGKPGLWGVSISMGMVGALLAVASSREDVGYALGMVTFLGAAFGGSYLVVRGVERDRVALPLLAGGMALSLLLLLGDSSESVLPLDRYESFTVFAALITGFVMLRDQDRV
;
A
#
# COMPACT_ATOMS: atom_id res chain seq x y z
N MET A 1 6.56 29.00 66.23
CA MET A 1 5.86 27.89 65.56
C MET A 1 6.57 27.64 64.24
N SER A 2 6.91 26.37 64.01
CA SER A 2 7.82 25.80 63.02
C SER A 2 7.24 25.77 61.60
N ALA A 3 8.13 25.65 60.62
CA ALA A 3 7.90 25.76 59.18
C ALA A 3 7.07 24.62 58.52
N GLU A 4 6.37 23.79 59.29
CA GLU A 4 5.52 22.70 58.76
C GLU A 4 4.07 23.15 58.48
N ASP A 5 3.66 24.34 58.93
CA ASP A 5 2.26 24.82 58.80
C ASP A 5 2.00 25.62 57.51
N ARG A 6 3.02 25.77 56.64
CA ARG A 6 2.92 26.55 55.38
C ARG A 6 2.66 25.71 54.13
N ASP A 7 3.10 24.45 54.09
CA ASP A 7 2.92 23.59 52.91
C ASP A 7 1.50 23.02 52.78
N ASP A 8 0.74 23.04 53.88
CA ASP A 8 -0.60 22.44 53.95
C ASP A 8 -1.73 23.38 53.47
N ARG A 9 -1.40 24.65 53.18
CA ARG A 9 -2.34 25.66 52.66
C ARG A 9 -2.48 25.59 51.14
N ILE A 10 -1.39 25.25 50.43
CA ILE A 10 -1.35 25.17 48.95
C ILE A 10 -2.11 23.94 48.43
N ILE A 11 -2.12 22.82 49.19
CA ILE A 11 -2.87 21.61 48.83
C ILE A 11 -4.38 21.77 49.11
N ARG A 12 -4.75 22.62 50.08
CA ARG A 12 -6.15 22.90 50.44
C ARG A 12 -6.85 23.83 49.45
N GLU A 13 -6.11 24.77 48.84
CA GLU A 13 -6.66 25.72 47.86
C GLU A 13 -6.91 25.11 46.47
N ARG A 14 -6.25 24.00 46.09
CA ARG A 14 -6.57 23.30 44.81
C ARG A 14 -7.83 22.44 44.84
N ARG A 15 -8.36 22.12 46.02
CA ARG A 15 -9.57 21.28 46.17
C ARG A 15 -10.89 22.04 46.21
N PHE A 16 -10.88 23.37 46.02
CA PHE A 16 -12.07 24.25 46.09
C PHE A 16 -12.34 25.10 44.82
N ARG A 17 -12.01 24.59 43.62
CA ARG A 17 -12.52 25.16 42.34
C ARG A 17 -13.33 24.16 41.51
N MET A 18 -13.89 23.13 42.15
CA MET A 18 -15.06 22.41 41.65
C MET A 18 -16.29 22.98 42.36
N GLY A 19 -17.15 23.65 41.61
CA GLY A 19 -18.41 24.20 42.14
C GLY A 19 -18.71 25.59 41.60
N ARG A 20 -19.16 25.67 40.35
CA ARG A 20 -20.06 26.76 39.96
C ARG A 20 -21.30 26.13 39.35
N ASN A 21 -22.29 25.92 40.21
CA ASN A 21 -23.69 25.73 39.82
C ASN A 21 -24.07 26.87 38.88
N ILE A 22 -24.40 26.52 37.63
CA ILE A 22 -25.28 27.35 36.82
C ILE A 22 -26.65 26.72 37.02
N ASP A 23 -27.50 27.46 37.73
CA ASP A 23 -28.90 27.15 37.98
C ASP A 23 -29.69 27.48 36.70
N ILE A 24 -30.27 26.48 36.05
CA ILE A 24 -31.07 26.63 34.82
C ILE A 24 -32.53 26.29 35.15
N THR A 25 -33.03 26.83 36.26
CA THR A 25 -34.43 26.71 36.70
C THR A 25 -35.40 27.61 35.93
N ASP A 26 -35.01 28.11 34.75
CA ASP A 26 -35.82 29.06 33.96
C ASP A 26 -35.90 28.70 32.46
N ILE A 27 -35.76 27.41 32.11
CA ILE A 27 -36.13 26.93 30.77
C ILE A 27 -37.42 26.10 30.90
N ASP A 28 -38.53 26.80 30.69
CA ASP A 28 -39.86 26.24 30.49
C ASP A 28 -39.90 25.42 29.19
N VAL A 29 -39.93 24.10 29.32
CA VAL A 29 -40.43 23.20 28.27
C VAL A 29 -41.50 22.34 28.92
N GLY A 30 -42.74 22.62 28.54
CA GLY A 30 -43.96 22.11 29.17
C GLY A 30 -44.00 20.60 29.40
N SER A 31 -44.55 20.23 30.54
CA SER A 31 -44.86 18.87 30.96
C SER A 31 -45.94 18.24 30.07
N GLY A 32 -45.65 17.07 29.51
CA GLY A 32 -46.60 16.19 28.84
C GLY A 32 -46.10 14.75 28.84
N ASP A 33 -46.62 13.97 29.79
CA ASP A 33 -46.69 12.51 29.87
C ASP A 33 -45.42 11.65 29.88
N SER A 34 -45.21 11.08 31.06
CA SER A 34 -44.55 9.80 31.29
C SER A 34 -45.17 8.68 30.43
N VAL A 35 -44.39 8.16 29.49
CA VAL A 35 -44.52 6.75 29.07
C VAL A 35 -43.18 6.08 29.29
N SER A 36 -43.18 5.19 30.29
CA SER A 36 -42.18 4.18 30.50
C SER A 36 -42.22 3.21 29.33
N ASP A 37 -41.41 3.45 28.31
CA ASP A 37 -40.95 2.39 27.42
C ASP A 37 -39.44 2.20 27.65
N SER A 38 -39.15 1.25 28.53
CA SER A 38 -37.87 0.54 28.55
C SER A 38 -37.75 -0.24 27.23
N VAL A 39 -37.42 0.48 26.15
CA VAL A 39 -36.81 -0.16 24.99
C VAL A 39 -35.40 -0.47 25.42
N GLU A 40 -35.12 -1.73 25.73
CA GLU A 40 -33.77 -2.26 25.60
C GLU A 40 -33.37 -2.00 24.15
N ALA A 41 -32.75 -0.84 23.91
CA ALA A 41 -32.04 -0.58 22.69
C ALA A 41 -30.95 -1.65 22.67
N THR A 42 -31.19 -2.71 21.90
CA THR A 42 -30.11 -3.59 21.46
C THR A 42 -29.14 -2.64 20.78
N GLU A 43 -28.07 -2.27 21.48
CA GLU A 43 -26.94 -1.54 20.90
C GLU A 43 -26.48 -2.41 19.74
N LYS A 44 -26.96 -2.08 18.53
CA LYS A 44 -26.38 -2.63 17.32
C LYS A 44 -24.92 -2.23 17.38
N GLU A 45 -24.03 -3.23 17.39
CA GLU A 45 -22.63 -2.97 17.12
C GLU A 45 -22.55 -2.07 15.89
N PRO A 46 -21.80 -0.96 15.93
CA PRO A 46 -21.69 -0.09 14.77
C PRO A 46 -21.25 -0.94 13.58
N GLU A 47 -22.03 -0.92 12.50
CA GLU A 47 -21.66 -1.61 11.25
C GLU A 47 -20.36 -0.98 10.73
N LEU A 48 -19.23 -1.62 11.00
CA LEU A 48 -17.93 -1.21 10.50
C LEU A 48 -17.93 -1.34 8.98
N ASP A 49 -17.63 -0.24 8.28
CA ASP A 49 -17.43 -0.29 6.82
C ASP A 49 -16.18 -1.13 6.53
N GLU A 50 -16.36 -2.35 6.03
CA GLU A 50 -15.26 -3.28 5.72
C GLU A 50 -14.20 -2.68 4.79
N ALA A 51 -14.58 -1.73 3.92
CA ALA A 51 -13.64 -1.12 2.98
C ALA A 51 -12.71 -0.12 3.69
N LEU A 52 -13.27 0.66 4.62
CA LEU A 52 -12.56 1.69 5.37
C LEU A 52 -11.90 1.12 6.64
N GLY A 53 -12.47 0.06 7.21
CA GLY A 53 -12.05 -0.55 8.47
C GLY A 53 -12.28 0.36 9.67
N ASP A 54 -11.47 0.14 10.70
CA ASP A 54 -11.49 0.96 11.91
C ASP A 54 -10.55 2.15 11.75
N VAL A 55 -11.09 3.37 11.81
CA VAL A 55 -10.33 4.62 11.72
C VAL A 55 -10.40 5.29 13.08
N PHE A 56 -9.23 5.71 13.59
CA PHE A 56 -9.16 6.37 14.89
C PHE A 56 -10.07 7.61 14.94
N ASP A 57 -11.06 7.58 15.82
CA ASP A 57 -11.92 8.72 16.14
C ASP A 57 -11.57 9.28 17.53
N PRO A 58 -10.90 10.45 17.62
CA PRO A 58 -10.55 11.08 18.89
C PRO A 58 -11.76 11.54 19.72
N PHE A 59 -12.98 11.49 19.16
CA PHE A 59 -14.21 11.94 19.81
C PHE A 59 -15.21 10.82 20.10
N SER A 60 -14.87 9.58 19.75
CA SER A 60 -15.68 8.42 20.06
C SER A 60 -15.86 8.25 21.57
N ALA A 61 -17.12 8.03 22.00
CA ALA A 61 -17.40 7.79 23.40
C ALA A 61 -16.79 6.43 23.81
N PRO A 62 -16.13 6.32 24.98
CA PRO A 62 -15.62 5.04 25.46
C PRO A 62 -16.76 4.02 25.46
N SER A 63 -16.57 2.88 24.79
CA SER A 63 -17.63 1.89 24.57
C SER A 63 -18.15 1.28 25.87
N GLY A 64 -17.41 1.46 26.99
CA GLY A 64 -17.69 0.87 28.29
C GLY A 64 -17.49 -0.66 28.32
N LYS A 65 -17.22 -1.29 27.16
CA LYS A 65 -17.03 -2.72 26.97
C LYS A 65 -15.56 -3.12 26.83
N ASP A 66 -14.65 -2.16 26.77
CA ASP A 66 -13.22 -2.43 26.70
C ASP A 66 -12.73 -3.06 28.02
N SER A 67 -11.82 -4.03 27.94
CA SER A 67 -11.29 -4.69 29.14
C SER A 67 -10.59 -3.68 30.07
N GLY A 68 -11.03 -3.59 31.31
CA GLY A 68 -10.58 -2.56 32.26
C GLY A 68 -11.29 -1.20 32.16
N ALA A 69 -12.31 -1.05 31.32
CA ALA A 69 -13.15 0.15 31.29
C ALA A 69 -13.93 0.29 32.61
N VAL A 70 -13.80 1.46 33.24
CA VAL A 70 -14.55 1.82 34.44
C VAL A 70 -15.91 2.34 34.00
N GLN A 71 -16.96 1.60 34.34
CA GLN A 71 -18.34 2.00 34.07
C GLN A 71 -18.71 3.25 34.87
N ARG A 72 -19.82 3.91 34.50
CA ARG A 72 -20.32 5.10 35.20
C ARG A 72 -20.64 4.85 36.69
N ASP A 73 -20.87 3.59 37.06
CA ASP A 73 -21.11 3.15 38.44
C ASP A 73 -19.81 2.79 39.20
N GLY A 74 -18.65 2.97 38.58
CA GLY A 74 -17.34 2.63 39.15
C GLY A 74 -16.98 1.14 39.09
N SER A 75 -17.85 0.30 38.51
CA SER A 75 -17.57 -1.13 38.33
C SER A 75 -16.73 -1.39 37.08
N VAL A 76 -16.03 -2.51 37.07
CA VAL A 76 -15.26 -2.99 35.91
C VAL A 76 -15.85 -4.34 35.52
N GLN A 77 -16.44 -4.44 34.32
CA GLN A 77 -17.12 -5.67 33.87
C GLN A 77 -16.15 -6.82 33.62
N SER A 78 -14.95 -6.52 33.12
CA SER A 78 -13.90 -7.51 32.84
C SER A 78 -12.55 -7.01 33.33
N ALA A 79 -11.86 -7.87 34.09
CA ALA A 79 -10.51 -7.57 34.56
C ALA A 79 -9.57 -7.35 33.35
N PRO A 80 -8.59 -6.42 33.44
CA PRO A 80 -7.60 -6.26 32.39
C PRO A 80 -6.89 -7.61 32.15
N GLU A 81 -6.93 -8.11 30.91
CA GLU A 81 -6.37 -9.44 30.57
C GLU A 81 -4.86 -9.55 30.84
N SER A 82 -4.16 -8.41 30.93
CA SER A 82 -2.73 -8.36 31.25
C SER A 82 -2.33 -6.98 31.78
N ASP A 83 -1.23 -6.94 32.55
CA ASP A 83 -0.64 -5.68 33.02
C ASP A 83 -0.11 -4.85 31.83
N LEU A 84 -0.40 -3.54 31.84
CA LEU A 84 0.06 -2.56 30.86
C LEU A 84 1.59 -2.58 30.71
N VAL A 85 2.32 -2.77 31.82
CA VAL A 85 3.80 -2.82 31.78
C VAL A 85 4.26 -4.06 31.03
N THR A 86 3.62 -5.20 31.26
CA THR A 86 3.98 -6.47 30.62
C THR A 86 3.66 -6.47 29.13
N THR A 87 2.51 -5.89 28.73
CA THR A 87 2.15 -5.72 27.32
C THR A 87 3.05 -4.73 26.61
N MET A 88 3.34 -3.58 27.21
CA MET A 88 4.30 -2.62 26.68
C MET A 88 5.70 -3.21 26.52
N ALA A 89 6.15 -4.02 27.49
CA ALA A 89 7.44 -4.70 27.40
C ALA A 89 7.47 -5.73 26.26
N ARG A 90 6.44 -6.56 26.12
CA ARG A 90 6.34 -7.57 25.05
C ARG A 90 6.26 -6.92 23.67
N GLU A 91 5.49 -5.85 23.55
CA GLU A 91 5.33 -5.12 22.29
C GLU A 91 6.59 -4.32 21.95
N GLY A 92 7.25 -3.75 22.96
CA GLY A 92 8.56 -3.12 22.86
C GLY A 92 9.63 -4.09 22.36
N GLU A 93 9.72 -5.29 22.93
CA GLU A 93 10.66 -6.33 22.50
C GLU A 93 10.43 -6.73 21.04
N LYS A 94 9.18 -6.97 20.65
CA LYS A 94 8.83 -7.26 19.25
C LYS A 94 9.23 -6.14 18.29
N ARG A 95 8.93 -4.89 18.64
CA ARG A 95 9.28 -3.70 17.84
C ARG A 95 10.79 -3.53 17.71
N VAL A 96 11.53 -3.71 18.79
CA VAL A 96 13.00 -3.63 18.79
C VAL A 96 13.60 -4.74 17.92
N ASN A 97 13.13 -5.98 18.07
CA ASN A 97 13.61 -7.09 17.25
C ASN A 97 13.33 -6.85 15.76
N TRP A 98 12.14 -6.36 15.42
CA TRP A 98 11.80 -6.00 14.04
C TRP A 98 12.68 -4.86 13.49
N SER A 99 12.87 -3.79 14.28
CA SER A 99 13.75 -2.67 13.92
C SER A 99 15.19 -3.14 13.69
N LEU A 100 15.70 -4.04 14.54
CA LEU A 100 17.04 -4.62 14.39
C LEU A 100 17.19 -5.40 13.08
N MET A 101 16.17 -6.19 12.69
CA MET A 101 16.19 -6.93 11.43
C MET A 101 16.20 -6.00 10.22
N VAL A 102 15.41 -4.93 10.25
CA VAL A 102 15.42 -3.90 9.19
C VAL A 102 16.81 -3.24 9.12
N ALA A 103 17.37 -2.83 10.25
CA ALA A 103 18.72 -2.26 10.32
C ALA A 103 19.78 -3.23 9.78
N MET A 104 19.67 -4.53 10.09
CA MET A 104 20.56 -5.56 9.56
C MET A 104 20.51 -5.63 8.04
N ILE A 105 19.30 -5.59 7.44
CA ILE A 105 19.15 -5.56 5.98
C ILE A 105 19.87 -4.34 5.40
N PHE A 106 19.71 -3.15 5.97
CA PHE A 106 20.37 -1.94 5.51
C PHE A 106 21.89 -2.03 5.62
N VAL A 107 22.41 -2.46 6.78
CA VAL A 107 23.86 -2.55 7.03
C VAL A 107 24.51 -3.54 6.07
N PHE A 108 23.97 -4.75 5.92
CA PHE A 108 24.55 -5.73 5.00
C PHE A 108 24.39 -5.33 3.53
N SER A 109 23.31 -4.63 3.17
CA SER A 109 23.17 -4.05 1.82
C SER A 109 24.24 -2.99 1.56
N ALA A 110 24.48 -2.09 2.51
CA ALA A 110 25.52 -1.07 2.41
C ALA A 110 26.93 -1.68 2.36
N LEU A 111 27.21 -2.67 3.22
CA LEU A 111 28.48 -3.41 3.19
C LEU A 111 28.70 -4.11 1.85
N SER A 112 27.64 -4.63 1.22
CA SER A 112 27.73 -5.25 -0.10
C SER A 112 28.11 -4.23 -1.18
N VAL A 113 27.54 -3.02 -1.13
CA VAL A 113 27.93 -1.92 -2.03
C VAL A 113 29.37 -1.49 -1.80
N VAL A 114 29.79 -1.33 -0.53
CA VAL A 114 31.18 -0.98 -0.19
C VAL A 114 32.14 -2.06 -0.67
N ALA A 115 31.83 -3.33 -0.43
CA ALA A 115 32.65 -4.45 -0.90
C ALA A 115 32.72 -4.49 -2.43
N GLY A 116 31.64 -4.14 -3.12
CA GLY A 116 31.59 -4.11 -4.58
C GLY A 116 32.39 -2.95 -5.21
N THR A 117 32.51 -1.82 -4.51
CA THR A 117 33.15 -0.61 -5.05
C THR A 117 34.59 -0.41 -4.57
N THR A 118 34.97 -1.01 -3.44
CA THR A 118 36.27 -0.75 -2.78
C THR A 118 37.34 -1.78 -3.15
N PHE A 119 36.98 -3.06 -3.29
CA PHE A 119 37.95 -4.12 -3.57
C PHE A 119 38.11 -4.34 -5.08
N PRO A 120 39.22 -5.00 -5.52
CA PRO A 120 39.37 -5.40 -6.91
C PRO A 120 38.24 -6.35 -7.34
N PRO A 121 37.76 -6.31 -8.60
CA PRO A 121 36.59 -7.05 -9.06
C PRO A 121 36.58 -8.55 -8.73
N ALA A 122 37.74 -9.22 -8.88
CA ALA A 122 37.86 -10.65 -8.55
C ALA A 122 37.64 -10.94 -7.06
N VAL A 123 38.13 -10.06 -6.18
CA VAL A 123 37.98 -10.18 -4.73
C VAL A 123 36.55 -9.86 -4.32
N SER A 124 35.97 -8.79 -4.87
CA SER A 124 34.57 -8.42 -4.64
C SER A 124 33.61 -9.52 -5.07
N LEU A 125 33.80 -10.11 -6.26
CA LEU A 125 32.99 -11.24 -6.74
C LEU A 125 32.99 -12.40 -5.74
N LEU A 126 34.17 -12.80 -5.26
CA LEU A 126 34.31 -13.90 -4.32
C LEU A 126 33.63 -13.59 -2.98
N ILE A 127 33.86 -12.41 -2.42
CA ILE A 127 33.29 -12.00 -1.13
C ILE A 127 31.76 -11.91 -1.21
N LEU A 128 31.21 -11.31 -2.26
CA LEU A 128 29.75 -11.15 -2.41
C LEU A 128 29.05 -12.49 -2.64
N LEU A 129 29.65 -13.39 -3.45
CA LEU A 129 29.13 -14.74 -3.62
C LEU A 129 29.20 -15.55 -2.32
N ALA A 130 30.32 -15.45 -1.57
CA ALA A 130 30.45 -16.10 -0.27
C ALA A 130 29.41 -15.57 0.73
N LEU A 131 29.19 -14.26 0.79
CA LEU A 131 28.18 -13.64 1.64
C LEU A 131 26.76 -14.11 1.27
N ALA A 132 26.43 -14.14 -0.02
CA ALA A 132 25.14 -14.63 -0.49
C ALA A 132 24.94 -16.12 -0.14
N ALA A 133 25.96 -16.96 -0.36
CA ALA A 133 25.92 -18.39 -0.06
C ALA A 133 25.78 -18.66 1.45
N VAL A 134 26.52 -17.94 2.29
CA VAL A 134 26.38 -18.02 3.75
C VAL A 134 24.97 -17.61 4.17
N GLY A 135 24.45 -16.49 3.67
CA GLY A 135 23.11 -16.05 4.01
C GLY A 135 22.02 -17.03 3.58
N PHE A 136 22.11 -17.65 2.40
CA PHE A 136 21.17 -18.71 2.00
C PHE A 136 21.30 -19.96 2.88
N SER A 137 22.53 -20.34 3.26
CA SER A 137 22.75 -21.48 4.17
C SER A 137 22.15 -21.23 5.56
N LEU A 138 22.26 -20.00 6.07
CA LEU A 138 21.61 -19.60 7.32
C LEU A 138 20.09 -19.58 7.17
N GLY A 139 19.59 -19.05 6.06
CA GLY A 139 18.18 -19.06 5.69
C GLY A 139 17.58 -20.46 5.71
N GLU A 140 18.21 -21.40 5.00
CA GLU A 140 17.77 -22.79 4.92
C GLU A 140 17.76 -23.47 6.30
N ARG A 141 18.73 -23.15 7.16
CA ARG A 141 18.82 -23.72 8.51
C ARG A 141 17.81 -23.11 9.48
N TRP A 142 17.52 -21.83 9.36
CA TRP A 142 16.77 -21.08 10.37
C TRP A 142 15.30 -20.85 10.04
N VAL A 143 14.93 -20.76 8.76
CA VAL A 143 13.51 -20.63 8.34
C VAL A 143 12.63 -21.76 8.89
N PRO A 144 13.04 -23.04 8.91
CA PRO A 144 12.22 -24.11 9.48
C PRO A 144 12.02 -24.01 11.01
N ASN A 145 12.88 -23.27 11.72
CA ASN A 145 12.81 -23.13 13.17
C ASN A 145 11.94 -21.93 13.57
N ARG A 146 10.83 -22.17 14.27
CA ARG A 146 9.87 -21.13 14.68
C ARG A 146 10.51 -19.93 15.39
N ASN A 147 11.52 -20.16 16.23
CA ASN A 147 12.17 -19.08 16.99
C ASN A 147 13.14 -18.24 16.15
N LEU A 148 13.67 -18.83 15.07
CA LEU A 148 14.64 -18.20 14.18
C LEU A 148 14.05 -17.88 12.80
N HIS A 149 12.75 -18.11 12.62
CA HIS A 149 12.10 -18.05 11.31
C HIS A 149 12.31 -16.68 10.64
N ILE A 150 11.98 -15.59 11.34
CA ILE A 150 12.11 -14.24 10.78
C ILE A 150 13.59 -13.87 10.56
N LEU A 151 14.50 -14.32 11.42
CA LEU A 151 15.94 -14.12 11.22
C LEU A 151 16.44 -14.86 9.98
N GLY A 152 16.01 -16.11 9.78
CA GLY A 152 16.30 -16.90 8.59
C GLY A 152 15.78 -16.22 7.32
N VAL A 153 14.52 -15.76 7.32
CA VAL A 153 13.95 -14.97 6.23
C VAL A 153 14.77 -13.71 5.96
N THR A 154 15.23 -13.03 7.01
CA THR A 154 16.05 -11.81 6.87
C THR A 154 17.37 -12.10 6.16
N TRP A 155 18.04 -13.21 6.48
CA TRP A 155 19.25 -13.62 5.77
C TRP A 155 19.00 -13.97 4.30
N VAL A 156 17.85 -14.59 4.00
CA VAL A 156 17.44 -14.85 2.61
C VAL A 156 17.23 -13.54 1.83
N ILE A 157 16.56 -12.55 2.44
CA ILE A 157 16.37 -11.20 1.85
C ILE A 157 17.72 -10.52 1.60
N ILE A 158 18.62 -10.57 2.57
CA ILE A 158 19.98 -10.02 2.43
C ILE A 158 20.70 -10.70 1.27
N SER A 159 20.75 -12.03 1.22
CA SER A 159 21.39 -12.77 0.13
C SER A 159 20.84 -12.40 -1.24
N MET A 160 19.51 -12.26 -1.37
CA MET A 160 18.90 -11.81 -2.61
C MET A 160 19.33 -10.40 -2.99
N LYS A 161 19.33 -9.45 -2.04
CA LYS A 161 19.82 -8.08 -2.29
C LYS A 161 21.28 -8.06 -2.71
N VAL A 162 22.13 -8.87 -2.07
CA VAL A 162 23.54 -9.03 -2.45
C VAL A 162 23.67 -9.54 -3.88
N LEU A 163 22.89 -10.55 -4.29
CA LEU A 163 22.92 -11.06 -5.65
C LEU A 163 22.45 -10.04 -6.69
N TYR A 164 21.39 -9.27 -6.40
CA TYR A 164 20.97 -8.19 -7.30
C TYR A 164 22.04 -7.10 -7.42
N GLY A 165 22.66 -6.70 -6.30
CA GLY A 165 23.77 -5.76 -6.30
C GLY A 165 24.96 -6.28 -7.11
N LEU A 166 25.33 -7.54 -6.91
CA LEU A 166 26.39 -8.20 -7.67
C LEU A 166 26.10 -8.17 -9.17
N ALA A 167 24.88 -8.48 -9.60
CA ALA A 167 24.49 -8.44 -11.01
C ALA A 167 24.73 -7.04 -11.61
N VAL A 168 24.34 -5.98 -10.91
CA VAL A 168 24.58 -4.59 -11.35
C VAL A 168 26.07 -4.27 -11.41
N GLU A 169 26.87 -4.70 -10.44
CA GLU A 169 28.32 -4.47 -10.45
C GLU A 169 29.07 -5.23 -11.56
N LEU A 170 28.59 -6.41 -11.97
CA LEU A 170 29.16 -7.12 -13.13
C LEU A 170 29.05 -6.33 -14.44
N ASN A 171 28.08 -5.42 -14.56
CA ASN A 171 27.99 -4.53 -15.73
C ASN A 171 28.95 -3.33 -15.64
N ARG A 172 29.59 -3.11 -14.50
CA ARG A 172 30.50 -1.99 -14.25
C ARG A 172 31.97 -2.41 -14.18
N TRP A 173 32.24 -3.60 -13.65
CA TRP A 173 33.61 -4.05 -13.47
C TRP A 173 34.28 -4.44 -14.79
N GLU A 174 35.55 -4.09 -14.92
CA GLU A 174 36.43 -4.54 -16.00
C GLU A 174 37.31 -5.68 -15.48
N LEU A 175 37.04 -6.92 -15.91
CA LEU A 175 37.78 -8.10 -15.49
C LEU A 175 37.89 -9.15 -16.61
N GLY A 176 39.03 -9.16 -17.28
CA GLY A 176 39.29 -10.08 -18.39
C GLY A 176 38.39 -9.80 -19.61
N PRO A 177 38.26 -10.76 -20.55
CA PRO A 177 37.52 -10.55 -21.80
C PRO A 177 35.99 -10.68 -21.65
N PHE A 178 35.49 -11.08 -20.48
CA PHE A 178 34.07 -11.38 -20.25
C PHE A 178 33.32 -10.29 -19.46
N LEU A 179 34.04 -9.34 -18.88
CA LEU A 179 33.49 -8.24 -18.08
C LEU A 179 33.99 -6.90 -18.63
N PRO A 180 33.15 -5.86 -18.69
CA PRO A 180 31.78 -5.79 -18.18
C PRO A 180 30.77 -6.57 -19.02
N ILE A 181 29.73 -7.13 -18.38
CA ILE A 181 28.63 -7.75 -19.12
C ILE A 181 27.84 -6.68 -19.89
N SER A 182 27.25 -7.02 -21.03
CA SER A 182 26.39 -6.08 -21.77
C SER A 182 25.08 -5.79 -21.01
N VAL A 183 24.37 -4.73 -21.41
CA VAL A 183 23.09 -4.34 -20.80
C VAL A 183 22.03 -5.41 -21.00
N GLU A 184 22.02 -6.09 -22.14
CA GLU A 184 21.12 -7.20 -22.44
C GLU A 184 21.40 -8.40 -21.52
N MET A 185 22.67 -8.73 -21.32
CA MET A 185 23.08 -9.79 -20.39
C MET A 185 22.72 -9.45 -18.94
N LEU A 186 22.88 -8.18 -18.53
CA LEU A 186 22.42 -7.70 -17.23
C LEU A 186 20.90 -7.87 -17.08
N ALA A 187 20.11 -7.49 -18.09
CA ALA A 187 18.66 -7.63 -18.05
C ALA A 187 18.24 -9.11 -17.91
N VAL A 188 18.85 -10.01 -18.69
CA VAL A 188 18.60 -11.46 -18.58
C VAL A 188 18.98 -11.99 -17.20
N LEU A 189 20.15 -11.59 -16.67
CA LEU A 189 20.60 -11.99 -15.33
C LEU A 189 19.65 -11.49 -14.24
N LEU A 190 19.19 -10.24 -14.31
CA LEU A 190 18.26 -9.67 -13.35
C LEU A 190 16.90 -10.35 -13.41
N LEU A 191 16.38 -10.67 -14.59
CA LEU A 191 15.14 -11.46 -14.75
C LEU A 191 15.30 -12.89 -14.20
N ALA A 192 16.45 -13.53 -14.43
CA ALA A 192 16.75 -14.84 -13.84
C ALA A 192 16.80 -14.77 -12.30
N LEU A 193 17.37 -13.70 -11.74
CA LEU A 193 17.37 -13.46 -10.29
C LEU A 193 15.96 -13.16 -9.75
N VAL A 194 15.10 -12.45 -10.49
CA VAL A 194 13.67 -12.31 -10.14
C VAL A 194 12.98 -13.67 -10.10
N ALA A 195 13.20 -14.53 -11.10
CA ALA A 195 12.65 -15.89 -11.11
C ALA A 195 13.16 -16.73 -9.92
N LEU A 196 14.46 -16.65 -9.62
CA LEU A 196 15.04 -17.28 -8.44
C LEU A 196 14.41 -16.72 -7.15
N ASN A 197 14.16 -15.42 -7.08
CA ASN A 197 13.57 -14.78 -5.90
C ASN A 197 12.12 -15.21 -5.68
N VAL A 198 11.34 -15.30 -6.75
CA VAL A 198 10.00 -15.90 -6.70
C VAL A 198 10.08 -17.36 -6.23
N PHE A 199 10.99 -18.17 -6.79
CA PHE A 199 11.19 -19.56 -6.34
C PHE A 199 11.54 -19.65 -4.84
N VAL A 200 12.45 -18.80 -4.36
CA VAL A 200 12.85 -18.74 -2.95
C VAL A 200 11.70 -18.28 -2.06
N ALA A 201 10.86 -17.35 -2.53
CA ALA A 201 9.65 -16.93 -1.82
C ALA A 201 8.63 -18.08 -1.67
N TYR A 202 8.51 -18.94 -2.68
CA TYR A 202 7.72 -20.17 -2.61
C TYR A 202 8.35 -21.20 -1.68
N ARG A 203 9.67 -21.39 -1.75
CA ARG A 203 10.40 -22.33 -0.88
C ARG A 203 10.22 -22.01 0.60
N HIS A 204 10.36 -20.74 0.97
CA HIS A 204 10.27 -20.30 2.37
C HIS A 204 8.87 -19.81 2.77
N ASN A 205 7.91 -19.86 1.85
CA ASN A 205 6.54 -19.39 2.01
C ASN A 205 6.44 -18.02 2.72
N HIS A 206 7.18 -17.02 2.24
CA HIS A 206 7.21 -15.70 2.89
C HIS A 206 6.97 -14.55 1.92
N ASP A 207 5.98 -13.71 2.24
CA ASP A 207 5.53 -12.63 1.36
C ASP A 207 6.57 -11.53 1.20
N ALA A 208 7.39 -11.23 2.22
CA ALA A 208 8.44 -10.20 2.09
C ALA A 208 9.48 -10.54 1.01
N ILE A 209 9.75 -11.83 0.78
CA ILE A 209 10.67 -12.29 -0.28
C ILE A 209 10.02 -12.06 -1.66
N ALA A 210 8.73 -12.42 -1.81
CA ALA A 210 7.97 -12.16 -3.03
C ALA A 210 7.80 -10.66 -3.33
N ALA A 211 7.58 -9.85 -2.29
CA ALA A 211 7.50 -8.39 -2.38
C ALA A 211 8.81 -7.79 -2.91
N GLN A 212 9.96 -8.31 -2.48
CA GLN A 212 11.24 -7.87 -3.03
C GLN A 212 11.35 -8.19 -4.53
N ALA A 213 10.99 -9.39 -4.97
CA ALA A 213 11.03 -9.78 -6.37
C ALA A 213 10.20 -8.82 -7.24
N THR A 214 9.07 -8.40 -6.70
CA THR A 214 8.13 -7.47 -7.31
C THR A 214 8.72 -6.07 -7.51
N LEU A 215 9.26 -5.47 -6.43
CA LEU A 215 9.85 -4.14 -6.51
C LEU A 215 11.04 -4.11 -7.46
N VAL A 216 11.83 -5.20 -7.48
CA VAL A 216 12.93 -5.34 -8.43
C VAL A 216 12.41 -5.50 -9.85
N LEU A 217 11.34 -6.26 -10.09
CA LEU A 217 10.75 -6.41 -11.42
C LEU A 217 10.20 -5.08 -11.96
N LEU A 218 9.57 -4.25 -11.13
CA LEU A 218 9.16 -2.89 -11.50
C LEU A 218 10.36 -2.00 -11.84
N ALA A 219 11.45 -2.11 -11.07
CA ALA A 219 12.69 -1.39 -11.38
C ALA A 219 13.32 -1.86 -12.71
N ILE A 220 13.33 -3.16 -13.00
CA ILE A 220 13.76 -3.69 -14.30
C ILE A 220 12.82 -3.23 -15.42
N ALA A 221 11.51 -3.15 -15.17
CA ALA A 221 10.56 -2.65 -16.16
C ALA A 221 10.88 -1.21 -16.60
N SER A 222 11.36 -0.36 -15.69
CA SER A 222 11.82 0.99 -16.01
C SER A 222 13.01 1.03 -16.96
N THR A 223 13.85 -0.01 -16.95
CA THR A 223 15.06 -0.09 -17.80
C THR A 223 14.77 -0.67 -19.18
N ALA A 224 13.60 -1.30 -19.36
CA ALA A 224 13.12 -1.78 -20.65
C ALA A 224 13.02 -0.65 -21.69
N GLY A 225 12.95 0.61 -21.25
CA GLY A 225 13.04 1.77 -22.12
C GLY A 225 14.30 1.83 -22.96
N SER A 226 15.42 1.28 -22.47
CA SER A 226 16.68 1.21 -23.24
C SER A 226 16.57 0.38 -24.53
N VAL A 227 15.62 -0.57 -24.59
CA VAL A 227 15.39 -1.45 -25.75
C VAL A 227 14.09 -1.09 -26.48
N GLY A 228 13.00 -0.87 -25.74
CA GLY A 228 11.65 -0.70 -26.28
C GLY A 228 11.09 0.72 -26.21
N GLY A 229 11.89 1.71 -25.81
CA GLY A 229 11.42 3.08 -25.62
C GLY A 229 10.27 3.19 -24.60
N GLU A 230 9.45 4.21 -24.75
CA GLU A 230 8.31 4.46 -23.86
C GLU A 230 7.32 3.28 -23.80
N ILE A 231 7.01 2.68 -24.95
CA ILE A 231 6.12 1.51 -25.06
C ILE A 231 6.71 0.32 -24.29
N GLY A 232 8.03 0.10 -24.38
CA GLY A 232 8.71 -0.95 -23.63
C GLY A 232 8.55 -0.78 -22.12
N VAL A 233 8.67 0.45 -21.60
CA VAL A 233 8.43 0.76 -20.18
C VAL A 233 6.99 0.45 -19.81
N ALA A 234 6.01 0.95 -20.58
CA ALA A 234 4.59 0.75 -20.29
C ALA A 234 4.20 -0.74 -20.27
N VAL A 235 4.60 -1.51 -21.29
CA VAL A 235 4.32 -2.95 -21.37
C VAL A 235 4.98 -3.69 -20.21
N MET A 236 6.22 -3.37 -19.87
CA MET A 236 6.90 -4.06 -18.78
C MET A 236 6.34 -3.71 -17.40
N ILE A 237 5.89 -2.48 -17.17
CA ILE A 237 5.15 -2.11 -15.95
C ILE A 237 3.86 -2.92 -15.85
N LEU A 238 3.12 -3.03 -16.95
CA LEU A 238 1.91 -3.85 -16.98
C LEU A 238 2.21 -5.33 -16.68
N VAL A 239 3.21 -5.92 -17.34
CA VAL A 239 3.63 -7.31 -17.10
C VAL A 239 4.05 -7.52 -15.65
N ALA A 240 4.85 -6.60 -15.09
CA ALA A 240 5.27 -6.65 -13.70
C ALA A 240 4.06 -6.59 -12.74
N THR A 241 3.09 -5.71 -13.03
CA THR A 241 1.86 -5.56 -12.27
C THR A 241 1.00 -6.82 -12.33
N LEU A 242 0.81 -7.41 -13.51
CA LEU A 242 0.02 -8.64 -13.68
C LEU A 242 0.68 -9.83 -12.99
N LEU A 243 2.01 -9.96 -13.10
CA LEU A 243 2.77 -11.04 -12.46
C LEU A 243 2.67 -10.94 -10.94
N LEU A 244 2.80 -9.74 -10.38
CA LEU A 244 2.63 -9.48 -8.96
C LEU A 244 1.24 -9.89 -8.46
N HIS A 245 0.19 -9.41 -9.12
CA HIS A 245 -1.18 -9.75 -8.72
C HIS A 245 -1.47 -11.24 -8.91
N SER A 246 -0.85 -11.89 -9.91
CA SER A 246 -0.93 -13.34 -10.08
C SER A 246 -0.31 -14.10 -8.89
N ILE A 247 0.84 -13.63 -8.39
CA ILE A 247 1.46 -14.20 -7.18
C ILE A 247 0.57 -13.95 -5.96
N ALA A 248 0.02 -12.74 -5.81
CA ALA A 248 -0.89 -12.41 -4.71
C ALA A 248 -2.14 -13.30 -4.71
N LEU A 249 -2.74 -13.55 -5.88
CA LEU A 249 -3.86 -14.48 -6.06
C LEU A 249 -3.47 -15.92 -5.70
N HIS A 250 -2.35 -16.41 -6.23
CA HIS A 250 -1.91 -17.79 -5.99
C HIS A 250 -1.59 -18.04 -4.51
N ARG A 251 -1.05 -17.04 -3.81
CA ARG A 251 -0.71 -17.13 -2.38
C ARG A 251 -1.87 -16.73 -1.45
N ASN A 252 -3.00 -16.25 -1.99
CA ASN A 252 -4.05 -15.56 -1.23
C ASN A 252 -3.47 -14.54 -0.22
N SER A 253 -2.58 -13.66 -0.69
CA SER A 253 -1.86 -12.71 0.17
C SER A 253 -2.39 -11.29 0.04
N GLY A 254 -3.03 -10.78 1.11
CA GLY A 254 -3.40 -9.36 1.24
C GLY A 254 -2.18 -8.44 1.24
N ASN A 255 -1.04 -8.86 1.80
CA ASN A 255 0.21 -8.09 1.77
C ASN A 255 0.67 -7.79 0.34
N LEU A 256 0.72 -8.82 -0.50
CA LEU A 256 1.18 -8.69 -1.89
C LEU A 256 0.17 -7.93 -2.76
N ALA A 257 -1.13 -8.15 -2.53
CA ALA A 257 -2.18 -7.41 -3.21
C ALA A 257 -2.09 -5.91 -2.88
N ALA A 258 -2.02 -5.56 -1.60
CA ALA A 258 -1.95 -4.17 -1.15
C ALA A 258 -0.66 -3.48 -1.65
N LEU A 259 0.48 -4.17 -1.58
CA LEU A 259 1.74 -3.66 -2.12
C LEU A 259 1.64 -3.45 -3.63
N GLY A 260 0.99 -4.34 -4.36
CA GLY A 260 0.85 -4.22 -5.81
C GLY A 260 0.00 -3.06 -6.27
N ILE A 261 -1.11 -2.82 -5.57
CA ILE A 261 -1.97 -1.65 -5.81
C ILE A 261 -1.17 -0.35 -5.60
N ALA A 262 -0.46 -0.25 -4.47
CA ALA A 262 0.31 0.95 -4.14
C ALA A 262 1.50 1.14 -5.08
N ALA A 263 2.32 0.11 -5.27
CA ALA A 263 3.57 0.19 -6.02
C ALA A 263 3.33 0.47 -7.51
N SER A 264 2.38 -0.22 -8.15
CA SER A 264 2.15 -0.07 -9.59
C SER A 264 1.70 1.35 -9.97
N ASN A 265 0.73 1.93 -9.27
CA ASN A 265 0.29 3.30 -9.51
C ASN A 265 1.37 4.34 -9.16
N LEU A 266 2.11 4.13 -8.06
CA LEU A 266 3.21 5.02 -7.68
C LEU A 266 4.33 5.00 -8.72
N TRP A 267 4.62 3.83 -9.29
CA TRP A 267 5.62 3.67 -10.34
C TRP A 267 5.21 4.41 -11.62
N ILE A 268 3.96 4.25 -12.06
CA ILE A 268 3.41 4.98 -13.22
C ILE A 268 3.48 6.49 -12.96
N GLY A 269 3.03 6.94 -11.79
CA GLY A 269 3.09 8.35 -11.40
C GLY A 269 4.50 8.94 -11.40
N MET A 270 5.49 8.17 -10.94
CA MET A 270 6.90 8.55 -11.01
C MET A 270 7.38 8.72 -12.45
N HIS A 271 7.06 7.78 -13.33
CA HIS A 271 7.41 7.87 -14.76
C HIS A 271 6.70 9.01 -15.49
N ALA A 272 5.49 9.37 -15.07
CA ALA A 272 4.73 10.48 -15.64
C ALA A 272 5.26 11.85 -15.17
N LEU A 273 5.68 11.95 -13.90
CA LEU A 273 6.10 13.23 -13.33
C LEU A 273 7.58 13.56 -13.56
N THR A 274 8.44 12.54 -13.63
CA THR A 274 9.89 12.74 -13.80
C THR A 274 10.25 12.82 -15.28
N GLY A 275 11.21 13.69 -15.66
CA GLY A 275 11.75 13.77 -17.02
C GLY A 275 12.72 12.62 -17.39
N GLY A 276 12.58 11.48 -16.72
CA GLY A 276 13.56 10.39 -16.73
C GLY A 276 14.78 10.68 -15.85
N PHE A 277 15.53 9.62 -15.52
CA PHE A 277 16.79 9.73 -14.80
C PHE A 277 17.70 8.53 -15.08
N GLU A 278 19.00 8.69 -14.77
CA GLU A 278 19.99 7.64 -14.91
C GLU A 278 20.41 7.12 -13.54
N ALA A 279 20.41 5.80 -13.37
CA ALA A 279 20.87 5.10 -12.18
C ALA A 279 22.05 4.20 -12.56
N GLY A 280 23.24 4.79 -12.65
CA GLY A 280 24.42 4.11 -13.20
C GLY A 280 24.27 3.89 -14.71
N SER A 281 24.33 2.64 -15.17
CA SER A 281 24.11 2.26 -16.57
C SER A 281 22.63 2.09 -16.94
N LEU A 282 21.74 2.13 -15.96
CA LEU A 282 20.31 1.95 -16.17
C LEU A 282 19.66 3.30 -16.46
N ARG A 283 19.08 3.43 -17.66
CA ARG A 283 18.34 4.62 -18.07
C ARG A 283 16.85 4.40 -17.86
N ILE A 284 16.24 5.27 -17.06
CA ILE A 284 14.80 5.26 -16.77
C ILE A 284 14.17 6.35 -17.62
N LEU A 285 13.31 5.94 -18.56
CA LEU A 285 12.64 6.85 -19.49
C LEU A 285 11.33 7.37 -18.90
N PRO A 286 10.96 8.65 -19.18
CA PRO A 286 9.65 9.17 -18.85
C PRO A 286 8.54 8.54 -19.70
N LEU A 287 7.29 8.61 -19.21
CA LEU A 287 6.08 8.33 -19.98
C LEU A 287 5.47 9.67 -20.43
N GLU A 288 5.85 10.13 -21.62
CA GLU A 288 5.46 11.44 -22.16
C GLU A 288 4.23 11.38 -23.07
N THR A 289 3.96 10.25 -23.72
CA THR A 289 2.86 10.10 -24.66
C THR A 289 1.54 10.05 -23.89
N PRO A 290 0.66 11.07 -23.99
CA PRO A 290 -0.53 11.16 -23.14
C PRO A 290 -1.45 9.94 -23.33
N LEU A 291 -1.67 9.52 -24.56
CA LEU A 291 -2.52 8.36 -24.86
C LEU A 291 -1.99 7.05 -24.24
N LEU A 292 -0.67 6.85 -24.26
CA LEU A 292 -0.04 5.65 -23.70
C LEU A 292 -0.16 5.64 -22.17
N LEU A 293 0.15 6.78 -21.53
CA LEU A 293 0.02 6.95 -20.09
C LEU A 293 -1.43 6.77 -19.63
N PHE A 294 -2.39 7.34 -20.38
CA PHE A 294 -3.82 7.20 -20.11
C PHE A 294 -4.26 5.74 -20.14
N LEU A 295 -3.95 5.02 -21.22
CA LEU A 295 -4.34 3.62 -21.38
C LEU A 295 -3.65 2.70 -20.37
N LEU A 296 -2.35 2.93 -20.10
CA LEU A 296 -1.61 2.18 -19.10
C LEU A 296 -2.22 2.35 -17.70
N LEU A 297 -2.46 3.60 -17.29
CA LEU A 297 -3.00 3.89 -15.97
C LEU A 297 -4.43 3.35 -15.84
N MET A 298 -5.25 3.46 -16.88
CA MET A 298 -6.61 2.92 -16.89
C MET A 298 -6.62 1.39 -16.72
N LEU A 299 -5.76 0.68 -17.45
CA LEU A 299 -5.65 -0.78 -17.36
C LEU A 299 -5.13 -1.22 -15.98
N VAL A 300 -4.04 -0.63 -15.52
CA VAL A 300 -3.42 -0.95 -14.22
C VAL A 300 -4.37 -0.63 -13.07
N THR A 301 -5.07 0.50 -13.12
CA THR A 301 -6.08 0.86 -12.11
C THR A 301 -7.24 -0.14 -12.11
N GLY A 302 -7.73 -0.58 -13.27
CA GLY A 302 -8.79 -1.60 -13.33
C GLY A 302 -8.37 -2.93 -12.67
N VAL A 303 -7.13 -3.36 -12.91
CA VAL A 303 -6.54 -4.53 -12.24
C VAL A 303 -6.42 -4.29 -10.72
N ASN A 304 -5.89 -3.14 -10.33
CA ASN A 304 -5.72 -2.76 -8.92
C ASN A 304 -7.05 -2.70 -8.17
N ALA A 305 -8.08 -2.10 -8.76
CA ALA A 305 -9.42 -2.01 -8.21
C ALA A 305 -10.05 -3.40 -8.02
N SER A 306 -9.87 -4.29 -9.00
CA SER A 306 -10.33 -5.69 -8.91
C SER A 306 -9.65 -6.44 -7.76
N MET A 307 -8.34 -6.22 -7.59
CA MET A 307 -7.55 -6.83 -6.52
C MET A 307 -7.89 -6.26 -5.15
N ALA A 308 -8.12 -4.95 -5.05
CA ALA A 308 -8.59 -4.30 -3.83
C ALA A 308 -9.94 -4.88 -3.37
N ALA A 309 -10.90 -5.04 -4.29
CA ALA A 309 -12.18 -5.66 -3.98
C ALA A 309 -12.05 -7.15 -3.59
N ARG A 310 -11.16 -7.90 -4.25
CA ARG A 310 -10.96 -9.34 -3.98
C ARG A 310 -10.32 -9.61 -2.62
N PHE A 311 -9.44 -8.72 -2.17
CA PHE A 311 -8.63 -8.86 -0.96
C PHE A 311 -9.07 -7.93 0.17
N ALA A 312 -10.16 -7.18 0.03
CA ALA A 312 -10.58 -6.16 1.01
C ALA A 312 -10.61 -6.63 2.47
N ARG A 313 -10.95 -7.92 2.68
CA ARG A 313 -11.08 -8.56 4.00
C ARG A 313 -9.81 -9.23 4.52
N GLU A 314 -8.74 -9.24 3.73
CA GLU A 314 -7.48 -9.90 4.07
C GLU A 314 -6.57 -8.97 4.88
N GLU A 315 -5.78 -9.55 5.78
CA GLU A 315 -4.79 -8.78 6.53
C GLU A 315 -3.67 -8.28 5.61
N ASN A 316 -3.13 -7.10 5.93
CA ASN A 316 -2.01 -6.54 5.21
C ASN A 316 -1.09 -5.67 6.10
N TRP A 317 0.16 -5.55 5.67
CA TRP A 317 1.19 -4.76 6.35
C TRP A 317 0.84 -3.29 6.53
N PHE A 318 0.11 -2.67 5.59
CA PHE A 318 -0.21 -1.26 5.69
C PHE A 318 -1.24 -1.01 6.80
N SER A 319 -2.32 -1.78 6.84
CA SER A 319 -3.30 -1.74 7.93
C SER A 319 -2.66 -2.00 9.30
N LEU A 320 -1.76 -2.99 9.39
CA LEU A 320 -1.00 -3.27 10.60
C LEU A 320 -0.05 -2.12 10.97
N GLY A 321 0.53 -1.44 9.98
CA GLY A 321 1.36 -0.26 10.16
C GLY A 321 0.59 0.91 10.77
N PHE A 322 -0.62 1.20 10.26
CA PHE A 322 -1.52 2.20 10.84
C PHE A 322 -1.92 1.83 12.27
N GLN A 323 -2.22 0.56 12.53
CA GLN A 323 -2.54 0.07 13.87
C GLN A 323 -1.38 0.27 14.85
N ALA A 324 -0.15 -0.04 14.42
CA ALA A 324 1.05 0.12 15.24
C ALA A 324 1.35 1.59 15.60
N LEU A 325 0.92 2.53 14.74
CA LEU A 325 0.98 3.97 14.96
C LEU A 325 -0.18 4.52 15.80
N GLY A 326 -1.15 3.68 16.19
CA GLY A 326 -2.33 4.10 16.95
C GLY A 326 -3.38 4.83 16.12
N LEU A 327 -3.36 4.69 14.79
CA LEU A 327 -4.27 5.38 13.86
C LEU A 327 -5.53 4.56 13.50
N GLY A 328 -5.78 3.47 14.21
CA GLY A 328 -6.80 2.47 13.86
C GLY A 328 -6.27 1.39 12.91
N LYS A 329 -7.12 0.43 12.54
CA LYS A 329 -6.80 -0.65 11.59
C LYS A 329 -7.68 -0.46 10.34
N PRO A 330 -7.28 0.41 9.39
CA PRO A 330 -8.06 0.63 8.18
C PRO A 330 -8.16 -0.65 7.35
N GLY A 331 -9.22 -0.79 6.57
CA GLY A 331 -9.42 -1.90 5.64
C GLY A 331 -8.34 -1.92 4.55
N LEU A 332 -8.06 -3.12 3.99
CA LEU A 332 -7.06 -3.26 2.92
C LEU A 332 -7.42 -2.36 1.73
N TRP A 333 -8.70 -2.35 1.37
CA TRP A 333 -9.22 -1.53 0.28
C TRP A 333 -8.87 -0.04 0.50
N GLY A 334 -9.26 0.53 1.65
CA GLY A 334 -9.05 1.95 1.95
C GLY A 334 -7.59 2.35 1.96
N VAL A 335 -6.73 1.59 2.65
CA VAL A 335 -5.31 1.95 2.78
C VAL A 335 -4.55 1.79 1.46
N SER A 336 -4.76 0.68 0.74
CA SER A 336 -4.04 0.40 -0.50
C SER A 336 -4.44 1.32 -1.64
N ILE A 337 -5.74 1.62 -1.78
CA ILE A 337 -6.23 2.58 -2.78
C ILE A 337 -5.78 3.98 -2.44
N SER A 338 -5.80 4.41 -1.18
CA SER A 338 -5.31 5.74 -0.81
C SER A 338 -3.85 5.93 -1.22
N MET A 339 -2.98 4.94 -0.99
CA MET A 339 -1.59 4.98 -1.47
C MET A 339 -1.48 4.89 -2.99
N GLY A 340 -2.26 4.03 -3.64
CA GLY A 340 -2.31 3.93 -5.10
C GLY A 340 -2.83 5.22 -5.76
N MET A 341 -3.73 5.94 -5.11
CA MET A 341 -4.28 7.22 -5.56
C MET A 341 -3.22 8.31 -5.56
N VAL A 342 -2.28 8.32 -4.61
CA VAL A 342 -1.13 9.25 -4.66
C VAL A 342 -0.39 9.10 -5.99
N GLY A 343 -0.03 7.87 -6.37
CA GLY A 343 0.64 7.60 -7.64
C GLY A 343 -0.18 7.98 -8.87
N ALA A 344 -1.46 7.62 -8.89
CA ALA A 344 -2.35 7.97 -9.99
C ALA A 344 -2.52 9.49 -10.14
N LEU A 345 -2.62 10.23 -9.03
CA LEU A 345 -2.72 11.69 -9.04
C LEU A 345 -1.42 12.38 -9.49
N LEU A 346 -0.24 11.78 -9.27
CA LEU A 346 0.99 12.28 -9.88
C LEU A 346 0.92 12.21 -11.42
N ALA A 347 0.36 11.13 -11.97
CA ALA A 347 0.14 11.02 -13.41
C ALA A 347 -0.88 12.05 -13.91
N VAL A 348 -1.98 12.30 -13.19
CA VAL A 348 -2.92 13.39 -13.51
C VAL A 348 -2.22 14.76 -13.47
N ALA A 349 -1.42 15.00 -12.44
CA ALA A 349 -0.73 16.27 -12.25
C ALA A 349 0.30 16.58 -13.35
N SER A 350 0.91 15.55 -13.96
CA SER A 350 1.88 15.69 -15.06
C SER A 350 1.29 16.37 -16.30
N SER A 351 -0.03 16.22 -16.53
CA SER A 351 -0.72 16.69 -17.73
C SER A 351 -1.89 17.62 -17.38
N ARG A 352 -1.81 18.33 -16.25
CA ARG A 352 -2.89 19.19 -15.72
C ARG A 352 -3.29 20.36 -16.62
N GLU A 353 -2.49 20.68 -17.62
CA GLU A 353 -2.75 21.77 -18.57
C GLU A 353 -3.85 21.38 -19.58
N ASP A 354 -4.02 20.09 -19.84
CA ASP A 354 -5.13 19.55 -20.62
C ASP A 354 -6.26 19.13 -19.65
N VAL A 355 -7.29 19.97 -19.59
CA VAL A 355 -8.43 19.78 -18.68
C VAL A 355 -9.23 18.53 -19.05
N GLY A 356 -9.41 18.24 -20.34
CA GLY A 356 -10.14 17.07 -20.81
C GLY A 356 -9.42 15.78 -20.42
N TYR A 357 -8.10 15.75 -20.61
CA TYR A 357 -7.25 14.64 -20.18
C TYR A 357 -7.32 14.43 -18.66
N ALA A 358 -7.10 15.49 -17.88
CA ALA A 358 -7.04 15.39 -16.42
C ALA A 358 -8.39 14.95 -15.82
N LEU A 359 -9.51 15.52 -16.30
CA LEU A 359 -10.85 15.12 -15.88
C LEU A 359 -11.18 13.69 -16.30
N GLY A 360 -10.76 13.27 -17.49
CA GLY A 360 -10.92 11.90 -17.96
C GLY A 360 -10.19 10.92 -17.04
N MET A 361 -8.98 11.26 -16.63
CA MET A 361 -8.18 10.46 -15.71
C MET A 361 -8.85 10.34 -14.32
N VAL A 362 -9.31 11.46 -13.76
CA VAL A 362 -10.03 11.46 -12.47
C VAL A 362 -11.33 10.67 -12.56
N THR A 363 -12.05 10.77 -13.68
CA THR A 363 -13.33 10.10 -13.87
C THR A 363 -13.17 8.59 -13.93
N PHE A 364 -12.19 8.05 -14.67
CA PHE A 364 -11.99 6.60 -14.68
C PHE A 364 -11.44 6.10 -13.33
N LEU A 365 -10.62 6.88 -12.61
CA LEU A 365 -10.18 6.52 -11.26
C LEU A 365 -11.39 6.37 -10.32
N GLY A 366 -12.32 7.34 -10.38
CA GLY A 366 -13.59 7.26 -9.68
C GLY A 366 -14.43 6.05 -10.09
N ALA A 367 -14.48 5.74 -11.39
CA ALA A 367 -15.18 4.58 -11.92
C ALA A 367 -14.61 3.25 -11.38
N ALA A 368 -13.30 3.08 -11.48
CA ALA A 368 -12.62 1.85 -11.09
C ALA A 368 -12.66 1.65 -9.58
N PHE A 369 -12.25 2.65 -8.79
CA PHE A 369 -12.22 2.54 -7.34
C PHE A 369 -13.61 2.59 -6.73
N GLY A 370 -14.49 3.48 -7.18
CA GLY A 370 -15.89 3.48 -6.77
C GLY A 370 -16.58 2.16 -7.10
N GLY A 371 -16.34 1.60 -8.30
CA GLY A 371 -16.84 0.27 -8.65
C GLY A 371 -16.33 -0.82 -7.71
N SER A 372 -15.03 -0.82 -7.40
CA SER A 372 -14.47 -1.76 -6.43
C SER A 372 -15.07 -1.60 -5.03
N TYR A 373 -15.37 -0.37 -4.60
CA TYR A 373 -16.01 -0.09 -3.31
C TYR A 373 -17.39 -0.75 -3.23
N LEU A 374 -18.23 -0.60 -4.27
CA LEU A 374 -19.55 -1.26 -4.33
C LEU A 374 -19.44 -2.78 -4.17
N VAL A 375 -18.41 -3.40 -4.77
CA VAL A 375 -18.15 -4.83 -4.62
C VAL A 375 -17.79 -5.18 -3.18
N VAL A 376 -16.99 -4.35 -2.50
CA VAL A 376 -16.67 -4.55 -1.07
C VAL A 376 -17.91 -4.42 -0.19
N ARG A 377 -18.81 -3.48 -0.51
CA ARG A 377 -20.12 -3.31 0.14
C ARG A 377 -21.14 -4.41 -0.19
N GLY A 378 -20.74 -5.42 -0.97
CA GLY A 378 -21.55 -6.61 -1.24
C GLY A 378 -22.48 -6.51 -2.45
N VAL A 379 -22.26 -5.54 -3.35
CA VAL A 379 -22.88 -5.55 -4.68
C VAL A 379 -22.25 -6.68 -5.50
N GLU A 380 -23.07 -7.40 -6.27
CA GLU A 380 -22.61 -8.48 -7.14
C GLU A 380 -21.56 -7.98 -8.14
N ARG A 381 -20.44 -8.70 -8.23
CA ARG A 381 -19.29 -8.34 -9.07
C ARG A 381 -19.67 -8.07 -10.52
N ASP A 382 -20.50 -8.93 -11.10
CA ASP A 382 -20.87 -8.83 -12.51
C ASP A 382 -21.75 -7.62 -12.79
N ARG A 383 -22.60 -7.23 -11.83
CA ARG A 383 -23.44 -6.03 -11.97
C ARG A 383 -22.58 -4.78 -12.09
N VAL A 384 -21.46 -4.71 -11.38
CA VAL A 384 -20.53 -3.57 -11.42
C VAL A 384 -19.52 -3.70 -12.57
N ALA A 385 -18.85 -4.84 -12.68
CA ALA A 385 -17.74 -5.03 -13.61
C ALA A 385 -18.19 -5.02 -15.08
N LEU A 386 -19.34 -5.61 -15.41
CA LEU A 386 -19.80 -5.72 -16.80
C LEU A 386 -20.00 -4.33 -17.47
N PRO A 387 -20.80 -3.39 -16.92
CA PRO A 387 -20.97 -2.07 -17.54
C PRO A 387 -19.67 -1.26 -17.55
N LEU A 388 -18.85 -1.35 -16.50
CA LEU A 388 -17.58 -0.62 -16.43
C LEU A 388 -16.55 -1.15 -17.43
N LEU A 389 -16.44 -2.46 -17.61
CA LEU A 389 -15.54 -3.07 -18.60
C LEU A 389 -16.02 -2.84 -20.03
N ALA A 390 -17.32 -3.02 -20.30
CA ALA A 390 -17.89 -2.76 -21.62
C ALA A 390 -17.71 -1.28 -22.00
N GLY A 391 -18.02 -0.37 -21.07
CA GLY A 391 -17.78 1.06 -21.20
C GLY A 391 -16.30 1.38 -21.40
N GLY A 392 -15.43 0.89 -20.53
CA GLY A 392 -13.98 1.11 -20.61
C GLY A 392 -13.39 0.64 -21.94
N MET A 393 -13.80 -0.52 -22.47
CA MET A 393 -13.37 -0.99 -23.79
C MET A 393 -13.84 -0.07 -24.93
N ALA A 394 -15.12 0.31 -24.93
CA ALA A 394 -15.66 1.22 -25.94
C ALA A 394 -14.98 2.60 -25.90
N LEU A 395 -14.72 3.11 -24.70
CA LEU A 395 -14.04 4.40 -24.50
C LEU A 395 -12.55 4.34 -24.82
N SER A 396 -11.89 3.21 -24.58
CA SER A 396 -10.51 2.98 -25.05
C SER A 396 -10.43 3.04 -26.56
N LEU A 397 -11.40 2.41 -27.24
CA LEU A 397 -11.49 2.43 -28.70
C LEU A 397 -11.76 3.87 -29.21
N LEU A 398 -12.59 4.64 -28.52
CA LEU A 398 -12.81 6.06 -28.81
C LEU A 398 -11.50 6.85 -28.71
N LEU A 399 -10.70 6.66 -27.66
CA LEU A 399 -9.40 7.33 -27.52
C LEU A 399 -8.42 6.97 -28.64
N LEU A 400 -8.38 5.69 -29.03
CA LEU A 400 -7.52 5.18 -30.10
C LEU A 400 -7.95 5.68 -31.50
N LEU A 401 -9.25 5.90 -31.72
CA LEU A 401 -9.82 6.39 -32.97
C LEU A 401 -10.04 7.92 -32.97
N GLY A 402 -9.52 8.63 -31.96
CA GLY A 402 -9.84 10.03 -31.65
C GLY A 402 -9.81 10.97 -32.85
N ASP A 403 -8.79 10.86 -33.70
CA ASP A 403 -8.60 11.69 -34.90
C ASP A 403 -9.78 11.60 -35.89
N SER A 404 -10.52 10.48 -35.89
CA SER A 404 -11.74 10.31 -36.70
C SER A 404 -12.99 10.86 -36.00
N SER A 405 -12.99 10.89 -34.67
CA SER A 405 -14.13 11.30 -33.84
C SER A 405 -14.30 12.81 -33.69
N GLU A 406 -13.20 13.56 -33.75
CA GLU A 406 -13.20 15.04 -33.73
C GLU A 406 -13.96 15.65 -34.93
N SER A 407 -14.13 14.88 -36.01
CA SER A 407 -14.92 15.30 -37.18
C SER A 407 -16.44 15.18 -36.98
N VAL A 408 -16.89 14.47 -35.93
CA VAL A 408 -18.30 14.11 -35.70
C VAL A 408 -18.83 14.71 -34.39
N LEU A 409 -17.99 14.81 -33.36
CA LEU A 409 -18.35 15.36 -32.05
C LEU A 409 -17.73 16.75 -31.86
N PRO A 410 -18.44 17.69 -31.21
CA PRO A 410 -17.92 19.04 -30.93
C PRO A 410 -16.90 19.07 -29.77
N LEU A 411 -16.51 17.91 -29.24
CA LEU A 411 -15.63 17.72 -28.09
C LEU A 411 -14.39 16.95 -28.53
N ASP A 412 -13.24 17.24 -27.90
CA ASP A 412 -12.03 16.42 -28.08
C ASP A 412 -12.25 14.97 -27.59
N ARG A 413 -11.39 14.04 -27.99
CA ARG A 413 -11.42 12.64 -27.56
C ARG A 413 -11.39 12.48 -26.04
N TYR A 414 -10.61 13.28 -25.30
CA TYR A 414 -10.52 13.16 -23.84
C TYR A 414 -11.74 13.79 -23.14
N GLU A 415 -12.27 14.88 -23.68
CA GLU A 415 -13.54 15.46 -23.21
C GLU A 415 -14.72 14.50 -23.44
N SER A 416 -14.78 13.91 -24.64
CA SER A 416 -15.77 12.89 -24.98
C SER A 416 -15.65 11.68 -24.05
N PHE A 417 -14.43 11.18 -23.82
CA PHE A 417 -14.17 10.12 -22.86
C PHE A 417 -14.74 10.49 -21.48
N THR A 418 -14.43 11.70 -21.00
CA THR A 418 -14.85 12.18 -19.67
C THR A 418 -16.35 12.16 -19.51
N VAL A 419 -17.08 12.73 -20.47
CA VAL A 419 -18.55 12.81 -20.43
C VAL A 419 -19.17 11.41 -20.39
N PHE A 420 -18.78 10.53 -21.30
CA PHE A 420 -19.34 9.18 -21.35
C PHE A 420 -18.91 8.33 -20.15
N ALA A 421 -17.66 8.42 -19.69
CA ALA A 421 -17.19 7.75 -18.50
C ALA A 421 -17.97 8.20 -17.25
N ALA A 422 -18.25 9.50 -17.13
CA ALA A 422 -19.03 10.05 -16.03
C ALA A 422 -20.48 9.53 -16.05
N LEU A 423 -21.11 9.46 -17.22
CA LEU A 423 -22.46 8.90 -17.37
C LEU A 423 -22.52 7.42 -16.99
N ILE A 424 -21.57 6.61 -17.46
CA ILE A 424 -21.51 5.18 -17.14
C ILE A 424 -21.25 4.98 -15.64
N THR A 425 -20.32 5.74 -15.08
CA THR A 425 -19.99 5.69 -13.65
C THR A 425 -21.19 6.11 -12.80
N GLY A 426 -21.80 7.24 -13.13
CA GLY A 426 -22.99 7.73 -12.46
C GLY A 426 -24.15 6.74 -12.52
N PHE A 427 -24.37 6.11 -13.68
CA PHE A 427 -25.36 5.03 -13.81
C PHE A 427 -25.09 3.86 -12.88
N VAL A 428 -23.85 3.36 -12.82
CA VAL A 428 -23.48 2.24 -11.94
C VAL A 428 -23.64 2.62 -10.46
N MET A 429 -23.19 3.81 -10.07
CA MET A 429 -23.30 4.29 -8.68
C MET A 429 -24.76 4.50 -8.27
N LEU A 430 -25.56 5.21 -9.07
CA LEU A 430 -26.96 5.50 -8.75
C LEU A 430 -27.83 4.25 -8.73
N ARG A 431 -27.57 3.29 -9.62
CA ARG A 431 -28.32 2.02 -9.68
C ARG A 431 -28.15 1.19 -8.42
N ASP A 432 -26.98 1.27 -7.76
CA ASP A 432 -26.63 0.45 -6.60
C ASP A 432 -26.46 1.28 -5.32
N GLN A 433 -27.02 2.50 -5.28
CA GLN A 433 -26.91 3.46 -4.16
C GLN A 433 -27.47 2.93 -2.84
N ASP A 434 -28.48 2.05 -2.87
CA ASP A 434 -29.13 1.51 -1.66
C ASP A 434 -28.22 0.52 -0.88
N ARG A 435 -27.04 0.20 -1.44
CA ARG A 435 -26.01 -0.67 -0.85
C ARG A 435 -24.81 0.12 -0.33
N VAL A 436 -24.79 1.44 -0.53
CA VAL A 436 -23.72 2.35 -0.09
C VAL A 436 -23.98 2.80 1.33
#